data_AF-A0AAX4P604-F1
#
_entry.id   AF-A0AAX4P604-F1
#
_cell.length_a   1.000
_cell.length_b   1.000
_cell.length_c   1.000
_cell.angle_alpha   90.00
_cell.angle_beta   90.00
_cell.angle_gamma   90.00
#
_symmetry.space_group_name_H-M   'P 1'
#
loop_
_entity.id
_entity.type
_entity.pdbx_description
1 polymer ?
#
loop_
_entity_poly.entity_id
_entity_poly.type
_entity_poly.pdbx_seq_one_letter_code
_entity_poly.pdbx_strand_id
1 'polypeptide(L)'
;MRPRASTGTTPTASTSGAPISWTRRGRRTSSVFLLSGLAQLVASSRSALASVPLRTEDLARRRRTPVLSSSPSEGRQGKVGTQPPALSPEGALESFLEARSLVARGDYNLAFNQYENVVRNAPSSSAIAEYARLGRAITRYEVGNKGQAVIELEYEVLNNVGIPEAHAALAAACWSSGKTSLAEFQWEVAMEFDSRFSNVRWVSENYHWGPELTGALQKFLSLTK
;
A
#
# COMPACT_ATOMS: atom_id res chain seq x y z
N MET A 1 35.66 -81.33 -50.28
CA MET A 1 34.32 -80.90 -49.77
C MET A 1 33.85 -79.78 -50.70
N ARG A 2 32.71 -79.83 -51.40
CA ARG A 2 31.27 -79.95 -51.05
C ARG A 2 30.62 -78.66 -50.45
N PRO A 3 29.37 -78.32 -50.83
CA PRO A 3 28.99 -76.91 -51.09
C PRO A 3 27.58 -76.46 -50.64
N ARG A 4 27.20 -75.19 -50.90
CA ARG A 4 25.84 -74.65 -51.20
C ARG A 4 25.93 -73.12 -51.45
N ALA A 5 25.18 -72.39 -52.31
CA ALA A 5 23.87 -72.52 -53.00
C ALA A 5 22.62 -72.44 -52.10
N SER A 6 21.47 -71.81 -52.43
CA SER A 6 21.01 -70.83 -53.46
C SER A 6 19.54 -70.42 -53.07
N THR A 7 18.67 -69.65 -53.77
CA THR A 7 18.56 -69.10 -55.16
C THR A 7 17.49 -67.97 -55.22
N GLY A 8 17.70 -66.89 -56.01
CA GLY A 8 16.62 -65.99 -56.50
C GLY A 8 15.89 -65.09 -55.47
N THR A 9 14.90 -64.25 -55.82
CA THR A 9 14.35 -63.83 -57.15
C THR A 9 13.66 -62.44 -57.04
N THR A 10 13.59 -61.67 -58.13
CA THR A 10 12.70 -60.48 -58.35
C THR A 10 11.28 -60.93 -58.82
N PRO A 11 10.28 -60.09 -59.20
CA PRO A 11 10.22 -58.62 -59.37
C PRO A 11 8.90 -57.90 -58.92
N THR A 12 8.81 -56.59 -59.22
CA THR A 12 7.59 -55.79 -59.60
C THR A 12 6.46 -55.43 -58.61
N ALA A 13 6.27 -54.10 -58.46
CA ALA A 13 5.06 -53.30 -58.78
C ALA A 13 4.04 -52.82 -57.70
N SER A 14 3.84 -51.49 -57.72
CA SER A 14 2.55 -50.76 -57.83
C SER A 14 1.96 -49.97 -56.63
N THR A 15 1.33 -48.84 -57.02
CA THR A 15 0.17 -48.17 -56.38
C THR A 15 0.36 -47.22 -55.17
N SER A 16 0.37 -45.92 -55.50
CA SER A 16 -0.47 -44.81 -54.96
C SER A 16 -0.74 -44.66 -53.45
N GLY A 17 -0.48 -43.45 -52.93
CA GLY A 17 -1.01 -42.91 -51.66
C GLY A 17 -0.93 -41.38 -51.61
N ALA A 18 -2.08 -40.71 -51.48
CA ALA A 18 -2.21 -39.23 -51.53
C ALA A 18 -2.15 -38.58 -50.12
N PRO A 19 -1.77 -37.29 -50.00
CA PRO A 19 -1.57 -36.63 -48.70
C PRO A 19 -2.88 -36.30 -47.96
N ILE A 20 -2.85 -36.41 -46.63
CA ILE A 20 -4.00 -36.14 -45.75
C ILE A 20 -4.06 -34.65 -45.39
N SER A 21 -5.11 -33.96 -45.86
CA SER A 21 -5.43 -32.59 -45.45
C SER A 21 -6.36 -32.59 -44.23
N TRP A 22 -6.01 -31.81 -43.19
CA TRP A 22 -6.86 -31.64 -42.02
C TRP A 22 -7.86 -30.50 -42.24
N THR A 23 -9.16 -30.82 -42.24
CA THR A 23 -10.23 -29.84 -42.49
C THR A 23 -10.86 -29.31 -41.20
N ARG A 24 -11.12 -28.00 -41.17
CA ARG A 24 -11.65 -27.26 -40.01
C ARG A 24 -13.18 -27.40 -39.89
N ARG A 25 -13.66 -27.83 -38.71
CA ARG A 25 -15.10 -27.90 -38.34
C ARG A 25 -15.22 -27.67 -36.82
N GLY A 26 -16.20 -26.94 -36.27
CA GLY A 26 -17.27 -26.14 -36.90
C GLY A 26 -17.98 -25.25 -35.86
N ARG A 27 -18.91 -24.38 -36.29
CA ARG A 27 -19.70 -23.48 -35.41
C ARG A 27 -20.81 -24.21 -34.63
N ARG A 28 -20.96 -23.89 -33.33
CA ARG A 28 -22.22 -23.91 -32.55
C ARG A 28 -22.16 -22.83 -31.46
N THR A 29 -22.85 -21.69 -31.63
CA THR A 29 -24.21 -21.38 -31.12
C THR A 29 -24.29 -21.30 -29.59
N SER A 30 -24.24 -20.09 -29.07
CA SER A 30 -24.54 -19.76 -27.67
C SER A 30 -26.06 -19.65 -27.46
N SER A 31 -26.57 -20.21 -26.36
CA SER A 31 -27.95 -20.00 -25.89
C SER A 31 -27.93 -19.35 -24.51
N VAL A 32 -28.89 -18.46 -24.26
CA VAL A 32 -29.01 -17.70 -23.02
C VAL A 32 -29.49 -18.59 -21.87
N PHE A 33 -28.90 -18.45 -20.69
CA PHE A 33 -29.52 -18.83 -19.42
C PHE A 33 -29.74 -17.58 -18.56
N LEU A 34 -31.01 -17.31 -18.25
CA LEU A 34 -31.43 -16.33 -17.27
C LEU A 34 -31.37 -16.98 -15.88
N LEU A 35 -30.76 -16.30 -14.91
CA LEU A 35 -30.96 -16.56 -13.48
C LEU A 35 -30.81 -15.22 -12.75
N SER A 36 -31.95 -14.65 -12.35
CA SER A 36 -32.02 -13.41 -11.58
C SER A 36 -32.25 -13.70 -10.11
N GLY A 37 -31.48 -13.04 -9.25
CA GLY A 37 -31.91 -12.72 -7.88
C GLY A 37 -31.74 -13.81 -6.82
N LEU A 38 -30.74 -13.61 -5.96
CA LEU A 38 -31.02 -13.37 -4.54
C LEU A 38 -30.00 -12.37 -4.01
N ALA A 39 -30.43 -11.49 -3.10
CA ALA A 39 -29.74 -10.25 -2.78
C ALA A 39 -29.32 -10.19 -1.30
N GLN A 40 -28.51 -9.16 -1.00
CA GLN A 40 -28.21 -8.69 0.35
C GLN A 40 -27.53 -9.70 1.30
N LEU A 41 -26.20 -9.66 1.30
CA LEU A 41 -25.54 -9.37 2.57
C LEU A 41 -25.07 -7.91 2.52
N VAL A 42 -25.75 -7.02 3.24
CA VAL A 42 -25.26 -5.65 3.45
C VAL A 42 -24.10 -5.76 4.44
N ALA A 43 -22.90 -5.97 3.91
CA ALA A 43 -21.69 -5.72 4.67
C ALA A 43 -21.76 -4.26 5.13
N SER A 44 -21.85 -4.03 6.44
CA SER A 44 -21.86 -2.69 7.02
C SER A 44 -20.44 -2.11 7.03
N SER A 45 -19.85 -2.03 5.84
CA SER A 45 -18.67 -1.26 5.53
C SER A 45 -18.99 0.20 5.88
N ARG A 46 -18.66 0.58 7.12
CA ARG A 46 -18.66 1.98 7.54
C ARG A 46 -17.88 2.74 6.49
N SER A 47 -18.57 3.58 5.72
CA SER A 47 -17.96 4.33 4.63
C SER A 47 -16.71 5.00 5.17
N ALA A 48 -15.56 4.78 4.51
CA ALA A 48 -14.33 5.43 4.90
C ALA A 48 -14.61 6.93 4.97
N LEU A 49 -14.48 7.52 6.17
CA LEU A 49 -14.55 8.96 6.31
C LEU A 49 -13.40 9.49 5.47
N ALA A 50 -13.75 10.15 4.36
CA ALA A 50 -12.77 10.68 3.41
C ALA A 50 -11.67 11.39 4.19
N SER A 51 -10.41 11.13 3.87
CA SER A 51 -9.24 11.49 4.67
C SER A 51 -9.00 13.00 4.70
N VAL A 52 -9.89 13.73 5.37
CA VAL A 52 -9.81 15.18 5.58
C VAL A 52 -8.48 15.45 6.27
N PRO A 53 -7.55 16.18 5.63
CA PRO A 53 -6.28 16.49 6.25
C PRO A 53 -6.57 17.36 7.48
N LEU A 54 -6.44 16.78 8.67
CA LEU A 54 -6.63 17.48 9.94
C LEU A 54 -5.66 18.67 9.96
N ARG A 55 -6.18 19.89 9.78
CA ARG A 55 -5.40 21.12 9.84
C ARG A 55 -4.91 21.34 11.26
N THR A 56 -3.62 21.60 11.37
CA THR A 56 -2.93 21.82 12.65
C THR A 56 -3.48 23.02 13.42
N GLU A 57 -3.97 24.05 12.73
CA GLU A 57 -4.52 25.27 13.36
C GLU A 57 -5.82 25.05 14.14
N ASP A 58 -6.70 24.15 13.69
CA ASP A 58 -7.98 23.87 14.38
C ASP A 58 -7.77 23.21 15.75
N LEU A 59 -6.66 22.48 15.89
CA LEU A 59 -6.29 21.76 17.11
C LEU A 59 -5.67 22.71 18.16
N ALA A 60 -4.86 23.68 17.72
CA ALA A 60 -4.30 24.71 18.60
C ALA A 60 -5.39 25.53 19.30
N ARG A 61 -6.53 25.75 18.63
CA ARG A 61 -7.67 26.56 19.15
C ARG A 61 -8.35 25.95 20.38
N ARG A 62 -8.24 24.63 20.62
CA ARG A 62 -8.92 23.94 21.74
C ARG A 62 -8.23 24.03 23.11
N ARG A 63 -6.97 24.49 23.21
CA ARG A 63 -6.18 24.54 24.47
C ARG A 63 -6.60 25.66 25.46
N ARG A 64 -7.91 25.92 25.66
CA ARG A 64 -8.42 27.00 26.54
C ARG A 64 -9.54 26.59 27.50
N THR A 65 -9.39 25.44 28.16
CA THR A 65 -10.20 25.07 29.34
C THR A 65 -9.29 24.54 30.44
N PRO A 66 -9.20 25.18 31.62
CA PRO A 66 -8.41 24.65 32.73
C PRO A 66 -9.15 23.46 33.38
N VAL A 67 -8.46 22.34 33.54
CA VAL A 67 -8.94 21.17 34.28
C VAL A 67 -8.20 21.10 35.63
N LEU A 68 -8.92 20.77 36.68
CA LEU A 68 -8.44 20.81 38.06
C LEU A 68 -7.48 19.65 38.37
N SER A 69 -6.44 19.92 39.16
CA SER A 69 -5.40 18.94 39.52
C SER A 69 -5.84 17.93 40.57
N SER A 70 -5.47 16.65 40.40
CA SER A 70 -5.52 15.64 41.46
C SER A 70 -4.29 14.71 41.40
N SER A 71 -3.43 14.74 42.43
CA SER A 71 -2.35 13.77 42.63
C SER A 71 -2.90 12.42 43.11
N PRO A 72 -2.14 11.32 42.92
CA PRO A 72 -1.97 10.40 44.05
C PRO A 72 -0.55 9.83 44.22
N SER A 73 -0.11 9.77 45.48
CA SER A 73 0.79 8.80 46.15
C SER A 73 1.94 8.08 45.39
N GLU A 74 3.14 8.16 45.94
CA GLU A 74 4.28 7.28 45.63
C GLU A 74 4.04 5.80 46.01
N GLY A 75 4.65 4.86 45.28
CA GLY A 75 4.45 3.41 45.48
C GLY A 75 5.59 2.50 44.99
N ARG A 76 6.74 2.55 45.70
CA ARG A 76 7.85 1.57 45.80
C ARG A 76 8.31 0.78 44.54
N GLN A 77 9.61 0.87 44.25
CA GLN A 77 10.27 0.27 43.08
C GLN A 77 10.22 -1.27 42.99
N GLY A 78 10.09 -1.78 41.77
CA GLY A 78 10.46 -3.14 41.37
C GLY A 78 11.15 -3.11 40.00
N LYS A 79 12.42 -3.54 39.91
CA LYS A 79 13.28 -3.36 38.72
C LYS A 79 13.05 -4.44 37.64
N VAL A 80 11.82 -4.49 37.13
CA VAL A 80 11.53 -5.15 35.84
C VAL A 80 12.17 -4.30 34.72
N GLY A 81 12.44 -4.90 33.56
CA GLY A 81 12.74 -4.13 32.34
C GLY A 81 11.48 -3.40 31.87
N THR A 82 11.21 -2.23 32.45
CA THR A 82 9.96 -1.49 32.25
C THR A 82 9.91 -0.91 30.84
N GLN A 83 9.27 -1.65 29.93
CA GLN A 83 8.61 -1.08 28.74
C GLN A 83 7.85 0.17 29.21
N PRO A 84 8.00 1.35 28.57
CA PRO A 84 7.27 2.54 28.98
C PRO A 84 5.76 2.23 28.97
N PRO A 85 4.98 2.79 29.92
CA PRO A 85 3.56 2.51 30.01
C PRO A 85 2.88 2.87 28.69
N ALA A 86 1.96 2.00 28.25
CA ALA A 86 1.22 2.20 27.01
C ALA A 86 0.54 3.58 27.01
N LEU A 87 0.66 4.29 25.89
CA LEU A 87 0.12 5.64 25.74
C LEU A 87 -1.40 5.60 25.93
N SER A 88 -1.91 6.52 26.75
CA SER A 88 -3.35 6.79 26.79
C SER A 88 -3.83 7.23 25.39
N PRO A 89 -5.13 7.06 25.06
CA PRO A 89 -5.65 7.52 23.77
C PRO A 89 -5.37 9.02 23.49
N GLU A 90 -5.35 9.83 24.54
CA GLU A 90 -4.99 11.26 24.49
C GLU A 90 -3.49 11.48 24.27
N GLY A 91 -2.61 10.81 25.03
CA GLY A 91 -1.16 10.91 24.84
C GLY A 91 -0.66 10.36 23.50
N ALA A 92 -1.35 9.34 22.97
CA ALA A 92 -1.14 8.83 21.61
C ALA A 92 -1.54 9.88 20.55
N LEU A 93 -2.66 10.58 20.75
CA LEU A 93 -3.10 11.65 19.87
C LEU A 93 -2.13 12.85 19.92
N GLU A 94 -1.73 13.31 21.11
CA GLU A 94 -0.75 14.40 21.24
C GLU A 94 0.58 14.06 20.55
N SER A 95 1.11 12.86 20.79
CA SER A 95 2.36 12.38 20.16
C SER A 95 2.24 12.28 18.63
N PHE A 96 1.10 11.83 18.11
CA PHE A 96 0.83 11.79 16.66
C PHE A 96 0.74 13.19 16.04
N LEU A 97 0.09 14.14 16.72
CA LEU A 97 -0.01 15.52 16.27
C LEU A 97 1.33 16.26 16.33
N GLU A 98 2.17 15.96 17.32
CA GLU A 98 3.56 16.43 17.36
C GLU A 98 4.38 15.87 16.20
N ALA A 99 4.27 14.57 15.89
CA ALA A 99 4.94 13.97 14.73
C ALA A 99 4.54 14.68 13.42
N ARG A 100 3.25 14.99 13.22
CA ARG A 100 2.79 15.80 12.08
C ARG A 100 3.31 17.23 12.09
N SER A 101 3.45 17.87 13.27
CA SER A 101 4.07 19.19 13.42
C SER A 101 5.57 19.19 13.06
N LEU A 102 6.28 18.10 13.36
CA LEU A 102 7.69 17.91 13.02
C LEU A 102 7.84 17.70 11.49
N VAL A 103 6.99 16.87 10.87
CA VAL A 103 6.94 16.73 9.38
C VAL A 103 6.72 18.09 8.71
N ALA A 104 5.74 18.87 9.17
CA ALA A 104 5.43 20.19 8.62
C ALA A 104 6.55 21.24 8.77
N ARG A 105 7.53 20.99 9.65
CA ARG A 105 8.74 21.84 9.83
C ARG A 105 9.97 21.35 9.08
N GLY A 106 9.93 20.15 8.50
CA GLY A 106 11.10 19.49 7.91
C GLY A 106 11.95 18.70 8.91
N ASP A 107 11.49 18.55 10.16
CA ASP A 107 12.20 17.85 11.25
C ASP A 107 12.08 16.31 11.12
N TYR A 108 12.30 15.76 9.93
CA TYR A 108 11.91 14.38 9.57
C TYR A 108 12.51 13.29 10.46
N ASN A 109 13.75 13.46 10.94
CA ASN A 109 14.36 12.51 11.88
C ASN A 109 13.64 12.47 13.25
N LEU A 110 13.18 13.63 13.75
CA LEU A 110 12.40 13.72 14.98
C LEU A 110 10.98 13.20 14.75
N ALA A 111 10.36 13.56 13.62
CA ALA A 111 9.05 13.05 13.23
C ALA A 111 9.01 11.52 13.13
N PHE A 112 10.01 10.91 12.49
CA PHE A 112 10.15 9.46 12.37
C PHE A 112 10.23 8.79 13.75
N ASN A 113 11.09 9.30 14.63
CA ASN A 113 11.21 8.80 16.01
C ASN A 113 9.90 8.94 16.81
N GLN A 114 9.13 10.01 16.58
CA GLN A 114 7.87 10.24 17.29
C GLN A 114 6.72 9.39 16.73
N TYR A 115 6.68 9.09 15.42
CA TYR A 115 5.77 8.07 14.89
C TYR A 115 6.15 6.65 15.36
N GLU A 116 7.44 6.32 15.43
CA GLU A 116 7.95 5.08 16.04
C GLU A 116 7.50 4.93 17.50
N ASN A 117 7.52 6.02 18.29
CA ASN A 117 6.98 6.05 19.65
C ASN A 117 5.48 5.74 19.67
N VAL A 118 4.66 6.43 18.85
CA VAL A 118 3.21 6.18 18.76
C VAL A 118 2.91 4.73 18.38
N VAL A 119 3.51 4.19 17.31
CA VAL A 119 3.20 2.83 16.84
C VAL A 119 3.65 1.74 17.83
N ARG A 120 4.71 1.99 18.61
CA ARG A 120 5.20 1.04 19.63
C ARG A 120 4.34 1.02 20.90
N ASN A 121 3.83 2.19 21.30
CA ASN A 121 3.27 2.38 22.65
C ASN A 121 1.76 2.67 22.68
N ALA A 122 1.13 3.06 21.57
CA ALA A 122 -0.33 3.18 21.49
C ALA A 122 -1.01 1.81 21.31
N PRO A 123 -2.28 1.64 21.72
CA PRO A 123 -3.04 0.41 21.46
C PRO A 123 -3.10 0.09 19.95
N SER A 124 -2.77 -1.15 19.58
CA SER A 124 -2.59 -1.56 18.18
C SER A 124 -3.86 -1.47 17.32
N SER A 125 -5.04 -1.55 17.94
CA SER A 125 -6.37 -1.38 17.35
C SER A 125 -6.89 0.06 17.38
N SER A 126 -6.04 1.03 17.71
CA SER A 126 -6.39 2.46 17.61
C SER A 126 -6.14 2.96 16.19
N ALA A 127 -7.12 3.68 15.63
CA ALA A 127 -6.94 4.42 14.38
C ALA A 127 -5.77 5.41 14.42
N ILE A 128 -5.39 5.91 15.60
CA ILE A 128 -4.19 6.74 15.77
C ILE A 128 -2.92 5.93 15.45
N ALA A 129 -2.87 4.64 15.83
CA ALA A 129 -1.75 3.76 15.53
C ALA A 129 -1.72 3.37 14.03
N GLU A 130 -2.88 3.24 13.38
CA GLU A 130 -3.00 3.03 11.93
C GLU A 130 -2.44 4.22 11.14
N TYR A 131 -2.98 5.43 11.35
CA TYR A 131 -2.46 6.64 10.71
C TYR A 131 -0.99 6.93 11.06
N ALA A 132 -0.53 6.57 12.26
CA ALA A 132 0.87 6.68 12.64
C ALA A 132 1.79 5.71 11.89
N ARG A 133 1.34 4.51 11.49
CA ARG A 133 2.16 3.61 10.65
C ARG A 133 2.37 4.17 9.25
N LEU A 134 1.32 4.70 8.62
CA LEU A 134 1.43 5.38 7.33
C LEU A 134 2.35 6.60 7.40
N GLY A 135 2.15 7.48 8.39
CA GLY A 135 3.03 8.62 8.64
C GLY A 135 4.49 8.21 8.91
N ARG A 136 4.70 7.13 9.66
CA ARG A 136 6.03 6.53 9.89
C ARG A 136 6.66 6.04 8.58
N ALA A 137 5.93 5.31 7.74
CA ALA A 137 6.43 4.73 6.50
C ALA A 137 6.83 5.83 5.49
N ILE A 138 5.99 6.85 5.34
CA ILE A 138 6.28 8.06 4.54
C ILE A 138 7.54 8.77 5.07
N THR A 139 7.62 9.00 6.39
CA THR A 139 8.79 9.68 6.98
C THR A 139 10.06 8.82 6.93
N ARG A 140 9.93 7.48 6.97
CA ARG A 140 11.04 6.53 6.81
C ARG A 140 11.68 6.62 5.42
N TYR A 141 10.88 6.89 4.39
CA TYR A 141 11.38 7.16 3.03
C TYR A 141 12.22 8.44 3.00
N GLU A 142 11.72 9.49 3.65
CA GLU A 142 12.33 10.83 3.70
C GLU A 142 13.67 10.83 4.44
N VAL A 143 13.80 10.10 5.55
CA VAL A 143 15.09 9.90 6.26
C VAL A 143 16.01 8.87 5.57
N GLY A 144 15.71 8.49 4.32
CA GLY A 144 16.60 7.75 3.44
C GLY A 144 16.51 6.22 3.49
N ASN A 145 15.78 5.62 4.44
CA ASN A 145 15.61 4.15 4.49
C ASN A 145 14.46 3.69 3.56
N LYS A 146 14.64 3.97 2.28
CA LYS A 146 13.63 3.85 1.22
C LYS A 146 13.18 2.40 0.97
N GLY A 147 14.08 1.43 1.09
CA GLY A 147 13.75 0.01 0.91
C GLY A 147 12.77 -0.49 1.98
N GLN A 148 13.03 -0.21 3.25
CA GLN A 148 12.13 -0.56 4.35
C GLN A 148 10.83 0.27 4.32
N ALA A 149 10.90 1.53 3.87
CA ALA A 149 9.71 2.36 3.68
C ALA A 149 8.75 1.79 2.61
N VAL A 150 9.27 1.26 1.49
CA VAL A 150 8.45 0.55 0.49
C VAL A 150 7.76 -0.67 1.10
N ILE A 151 8.47 -1.49 1.89
CA ILE A 151 7.88 -2.67 2.55
C ILE A 151 6.77 -2.27 3.53
N GLU A 152 6.94 -1.17 4.26
CA GLU A 152 5.91 -0.65 5.17
C GLU A 152 4.72 -0.05 4.41
N LEU A 153 4.93 0.66 3.30
CA LEU A 153 3.85 1.14 2.44
C LEU A 153 3.08 -0.02 1.77
N GLU A 154 3.76 -1.08 1.35
CA GLU A 154 3.15 -2.33 0.85
C GLU A 154 2.27 -3.00 1.93
N TYR A 155 2.66 -2.92 3.21
CA TYR A 155 1.82 -3.37 4.31
C TYR A 155 0.62 -2.44 4.57
N GLU A 156 0.81 -1.11 4.56
CA GLU A 156 -0.29 -0.18 4.84
C GLU A 156 -1.40 -0.20 3.77
N VAL A 157 -1.08 -0.40 2.48
CA VAL A 157 -2.13 -0.55 1.43
C VAL A 157 -2.91 -1.87 1.53
N LEU A 158 -2.33 -2.91 2.14
CA LEU A 158 -3.00 -4.20 2.37
C LEU A 158 -3.95 -4.16 3.57
N ASN A 159 -3.63 -3.38 4.61
CA ASN A 159 -4.43 -3.30 5.83
C ASN A 159 -5.47 -2.15 5.79
N ASN A 160 -5.13 -1.02 5.17
CA ASN A 160 -5.97 0.19 5.14
C ASN A 160 -6.55 0.43 3.73
N VAL A 161 -7.43 -0.46 3.30
CA VAL A 161 -8.06 -0.41 1.96
C VAL A 161 -8.76 0.94 1.73
N GLY A 162 -8.36 1.65 0.67
CA GLY A 162 -9.02 2.89 0.24
C GLY A 162 -8.46 4.19 0.84
N ILE A 163 -7.25 4.18 1.42
CA ILE A 163 -6.53 5.41 1.73
C ILE A 163 -5.71 5.86 0.49
N PRO A 164 -6.11 6.90 -0.26
CA PRO A 164 -5.40 7.33 -1.48
C PRO A 164 -3.95 7.75 -1.19
N GLU A 165 -3.67 8.31 -0.01
CA GLU A 165 -2.32 8.69 0.41
C GLU A 165 -1.36 7.49 0.43
N ALA A 166 -1.80 6.33 0.93
CA ALA A 166 -0.96 5.13 0.99
C ALA A 166 -0.63 4.60 -0.41
N HIS A 167 -1.63 4.54 -1.30
CA HIS A 167 -1.46 4.13 -2.69
C HIS A 167 -0.55 5.10 -3.47
N ALA A 168 -0.75 6.41 -3.32
CA ALA A 168 0.09 7.43 -3.97
C ALA A 168 1.54 7.44 -3.45
N ALA A 169 1.73 7.27 -2.13
CA ALA A 169 3.07 7.20 -1.52
C ALA A 169 3.81 5.94 -1.99
N LEU A 170 3.12 4.80 -2.03
CA LEU A 170 3.66 3.56 -2.55
C LEU A 170 4.03 3.69 -4.04
N ALA A 171 3.18 4.32 -4.87
CA ALA A 171 3.47 4.56 -6.27
C ALA A 171 4.78 5.35 -6.47
N ALA A 172 4.93 6.49 -5.79
CA ALA A 172 6.14 7.31 -5.86
C ALA A 172 7.41 6.54 -5.40
N ALA A 173 7.30 5.77 -4.32
CA ALA A 173 8.40 4.99 -3.75
C ALA A 173 8.79 3.78 -4.63
N CYS A 174 7.81 3.08 -5.21
CA CYS A 174 7.99 2.00 -6.17
C CYS A 174 8.65 2.49 -7.46
N TRP A 175 8.23 3.64 -8.00
CA TRP A 175 8.82 4.22 -9.20
C TRP A 175 10.32 4.48 -9.02
N SER A 176 10.69 5.13 -7.91
CA SER A 176 12.08 5.46 -7.58
C SER A 176 12.94 4.24 -7.19
N SER A 177 12.33 3.05 -7.05
CA SER A 177 13.03 1.77 -6.85
C SER A 177 12.94 0.84 -8.07
N GLY A 178 12.45 1.33 -9.21
CA GLY A 178 12.37 0.57 -10.46
C GLY A 178 11.21 -0.43 -10.54
N LYS A 179 10.33 -0.49 -9.54
CA LYS A 179 9.11 -1.32 -9.54
C LYS A 179 8.00 -0.67 -10.38
N THR A 180 8.25 -0.36 -11.66
CA THR A 180 7.38 0.52 -12.49
C THR A 180 5.93 0.04 -12.58
N SER A 181 5.68 -1.22 -12.94
CA SER A 181 4.31 -1.74 -13.08
C SER A 181 3.53 -1.82 -11.77
N LEU A 182 4.22 -1.93 -10.62
CA LEU A 182 3.57 -1.80 -9.31
C LEU A 182 3.26 -0.32 -9.00
N ALA A 183 4.15 0.61 -9.39
CA ALA A 183 3.90 2.03 -9.23
C ALA A 183 2.69 2.50 -10.07
N GLU A 184 2.61 2.06 -11.32
CA GLU A 184 1.49 2.33 -12.24
C GLU A 184 0.15 1.82 -11.65
N PHE A 185 0.09 0.55 -11.25
CA PHE A 185 -1.12 -0.02 -10.64
C PHE A 185 -1.56 0.69 -9.34
N GLN A 186 -0.61 0.99 -8.44
CA GLN A 186 -0.93 1.71 -7.21
C GLN A 186 -1.33 3.17 -7.49
N TRP A 187 -0.84 3.77 -8.57
CA TRP A 187 -1.27 5.09 -9.01
C TRP A 187 -2.70 5.12 -9.54
N GLU A 188 -3.10 4.14 -10.36
CA GLU A 188 -4.48 4.01 -10.84
C GLU A 188 -5.46 3.93 -9.66
N VAL A 189 -5.16 3.11 -8.65
CA VAL A 189 -5.96 3.01 -7.42
C VAL A 189 -5.99 4.33 -6.65
N ALA A 190 -4.87 5.06 -6.55
CA ALA A 190 -4.83 6.38 -5.91
C ALA A 190 -5.72 7.41 -6.64
N MET A 191 -5.77 7.39 -7.97
CA MET A 191 -6.58 8.32 -8.77
C MET A 191 -8.08 8.04 -8.71
N GLU A 192 -8.49 6.77 -8.57
CA GLU A 192 -9.89 6.38 -8.36
C GLU A 192 -10.43 6.91 -7.02
N PHE A 193 -9.60 6.91 -5.97
CA PHE A 193 -9.99 7.42 -4.64
C PHE A 193 -9.84 8.94 -4.49
N ASP A 194 -8.75 9.55 -4.99
CA ASP A 194 -8.56 11.01 -4.96
C ASP A 194 -7.57 11.50 -6.04
N SER A 195 -8.12 11.93 -7.17
CA SER A 195 -7.34 12.46 -8.30
C SER A 195 -6.51 13.72 -7.98
N ARG A 196 -6.71 14.38 -6.83
CA ARG A 196 -5.92 15.56 -6.41
C ARG A 196 -4.46 15.23 -6.12
N PHE A 197 -4.12 13.96 -5.84
CA PHE A 197 -2.72 13.53 -5.69
C PHE A 197 -1.88 13.77 -6.96
N SER A 198 -2.51 13.91 -8.14
CA SER A 198 -1.82 14.32 -9.39
C SER A 198 -1.21 15.73 -9.33
N ASN A 199 -1.59 16.55 -8.34
CA ASN A 199 -1.03 17.86 -8.07
C ASN A 199 -0.03 17.78 -6.91
N VAL A 200 1.27 17.65 -7.23
CA VAL A 200 2.38 17.55 -6.24
C VAL A 200 2.36 18.71 -5.24
N ARG A 201 1.99 19.92 -5.66
CA ARG A 201 1.87 21.09 -4.77
C ARG A 201 0.73 20.92 -3.78
N TRP A 202 -0.42 20.39 -4.20
CA TRP A 202 -1.52 20.10 -3.28
C TRP A 202 -1.12 19.03 -2.25
N VAL A 203 -0.37 18.00 -2.66
CA VAL A 203 0.15 16.96 -1.75
C VAL A 203 1.09 17.58 -0.70
N SER A 204 2.04 18.44 -1.10
CA SER A 204 2.93 19.10 -0.14
C SER A 204 2.20 20.09 0.78
N GLU A 205 1.22 20.84 0.28
CA GLU A 205 0.44 21.82 1.07
C GLU A 205 -0.57 21.18 2.05
N ASN A 206 -1.00 19.93 1.83
CA ASN A 206 -2.05 19.29 2.64
C ASN A 206 -1.52 18.12 3.50
N TYR A 207 -0.64 17.29 2.94
CA TYR A 207 -0.06 16.12 3.62
C TYR A 207 1.37 16.36 4.12
N HIS A 208 2.02 17.46 3.71
CA HIS A 208 3.36 17.85 4.16
C HIS A 208 4.45 16.80 3.87
N TRP A 209 4.25 15.97 2.83
CA TRP A 209 5.28 15.05 2.35
C TRP A 209 6.58 15.79 2.05
N GLY A 210 7.72 15.18 2.40
CA GLY A 210 9.03 15.81 2.25
C GLY A 210 9.56 15.84 0.81
N PRO A 211 10.69 16.54 0.59
CA PRO A 211 11.29 16.74 -0.72
C PRO A 211 11.70 15.44 -1.44
N GLU A 212 12.12 14.39 -0.74
CA GLU A 212 12.50 13.12 -1.37
C GLU A 212 11.27 12.36 -1.90
N LEU A 213 10.18 12.26 -1.13
CA LEU A 213 8.97 11.56 -1.61
C LEU A 213 8.16 12.41 -2.61
N THR A 214 8.07 13.73 -2.42
CA THR A 214 7.44 14.62 -3.43
C THR A 214 8.27 14.70 -4.71
N GLY A 215 9.60 14.69 -4.62
CA GLY A 215 10.51 14.58 -5.77
C GLY A 215 10.39 13.23 -6.49
N ALA A 216 10.15 12.13 -5.77
CA ALA A 216 9.83 10.84 -6.34
C ALA A 216 8.49 10.86 -7.12
N LEU A 217 7.43 11.42 -6.52
CA LEU A 217 6.13 11.60 -7.18
C LEU A 217 6.24 12.50 -8.42
N GLN A 218 7.00 13.60 -8.33
CA GLN A 218 7.18 14.53 -9.45
C GLN A 218 7.91 13.88 -10.63
N LYS A 219 8.85 12.96 -10.38
CA LYS A 219 9.52 12.17 -11.44
C LYS A 219 8.54 11.20 -12.11
N PHE A 220 7.76 10.46 -11.32
CA PHE A 220 6.70 9.58 -11.83
C PHE A 220 5.73 10.36 -12.75
N LEU A 221 5.18 11.48 -12.27
CA LEU A 221 4.25 12.35 -13.00
C LEU A 221 4.85 13.14 -14.18
N SER A 222 6.16 13.04 -14.41
CA SER A 222 6.84 13.63 -15.57
C SER A 222 7.06 12.63 -16.73
N LEU A 223 6.81 11.34 -16.49
CA LEU A 223 7.03 10.25 -17.45
C LEU A 223 5.74 9.48 -17.80
N THR A 224 4.63 9.76 -17.10
CA THR A 224 3.28 9.25 -17.37
C THR A 224 2.37 10.29 -18.06
N LYS A 225 2.96 11.30 -18.71
CA LYS A 225 2.29 12.36 -19.49
C LYS A 225 2.78 12.37 -20.93
#